data_AF-A0A7X6P672-F1
#
_entry.id   AF-A0A7X6P672-F1
#
_cell.length_a   1.000
_cell.length_b   1.000
_cell.length_c   1.000
_cell.angle_alpha   90.00
_cell.angle_beta   90.00
_cell.angle_gamma   90.00
#
_symmetry.space_group_name_H-M   'P 1'
#
loop_
_entity.id
_entity.type
_entity.pdbx_description
1 polymer ?
#
loop_
_entity_poly.entity_id
_entity_poly.type
_entity_poly.pdbx_seq_one_letter_code
_entity_poly.pdbx_strand_id
1 'polypeptide(L)'
;MKKKSGLYKILLGTGISGLLIALGLGLLLLTIIGIYTNVMGAIAGQESLLRARAGEPMGDGDLISVVDQALTYIGTPYVLGGESYRAIDCSGLSLVSYRDAGTGINLPHATYEQVKYGESIYLSGTKDYFLLEESSENHPALGEHVLC
;
A
#
# COMPACT_ATOMS: atom_id res chain seq x y z
N MET A 1 47.18 -31.74 -52.81
CA MET A 1 46.29 -30.56 -52.59
C MET A 1 45.00 -30.88 -51.78
N LYS A 2 45.03 -31.73 -50.73
CA LYS A 2 43.80 -32.12 -49.98
C LYS A 2 43.61 -31.46 -48.60
N LYS A 3 44.55 -30.63 -48.14
CA LYS A 3 44.59 -30.13 -46.74
C LYS A 3 43.59 -29.01 -46.42
N LYS A 4 43.03 -28.33 -47.43
CA LYS A 4 42.14 -27.16 -47.24
C LYS A 4 40.68 -27.51 -46.89
N SER A 5 40.21 -28.74 -47.18
CA SER A 5 38.79 -29.10 -46.97
C SER A 5 38.44 -29.39 -45.50
N GLY A 6 39.40 -29.85 -44.69
CA GLY A 6 39.20 -30.09 -43.25
C GLY A 6 39.09 -28.79 -42.43
N LEU A 7 39.92 -27.80 -42.76
CA LEU A 7 39.93 -26.50 -42.09
C LEU A 7 38.64 -25.71 -42.34
N TYR A 8 38.09 -25.76 -43.56
CA TYR A 8 36.81 -25.11 -43.90
C TYR A 8 35.64 -25.67 -43.08
N LYS A 9 35.58 -26.98 -42.86
CA LYS A 9 34.51 -27.63 -42.07
C LYS A 9 34.56 -27.24 -40.59
N ILE A 10 35.76 -27.09 -40.03
CA ILE A 10 35.97 -26.64 -38.64
C ILE A 10 35.56 -25.17 -38.52
N LEU A 11 36.02 -24.30 -39.43
CA LEU A 11 35.68 -22.87 -39.43
C LEU A 11 34.17 -22.63 -39.59
N LEU A 12 33.51 -23.39 -40.48
CA LEU A 12 32.07 -23.33 -40.65
C LEU A 12 31.32 -23.79 -39.38
N GLY A 13 31.78 -24.89 -38.75
CA GLY A 13 31.16 -25.44 -37.55
C GLY A 13 31.25 -24.53 -36.33
N THR A 14 32.40 -23.85 -36.14
CA THR A 14 32.57 -22.88 -35.05
C THR A 14 31.77 -21.60 -35.29
N GLY A 15 31.66 -21.15 -36.55
CA GLY A 15 30.84 -19.98 -36.92
C GLY A 15 29.35 -20.23 -36.71
N ILE A 16 28.85 -21.41 -37.12
CA ILE A 16 27.44 -21.80 -36.93
C ILE A 16 27.13 -21.96 -35.43
N SER A 17 28.01 -22.59 -34.65
CA SER A 17 27.80 -22.74 -33.20
C SER A 17 27.79 -21.38 -32.48
N GLY A 18 28.69 -20.46 -32.87
CA GLY A 18 28.69 -19.11 -32.32
C GLY A 18 27.43 -18.33 -32.65
N LEU A 19 26.92 -18.46 -33.88
CA LEU A 19 25.66 -17.82 -34.30
C LEU A 19 24.46 -18.37 -33.51
N LEU A 20 24.39 -19.69 -33.29
CA LEU A 20 23.32 -20.32 -32.51
C LEU A 20 23.34 -19.88 -31.03
N ILE A 21 24.53 -19.73 -30.43
CA ILE A 21 24.67 -19.23 -29.06
C ILE A 21 24.23 -17.77 -28.97
N ALA A 22 24.65 -16.92 -29.92
CA ALA A 22 24.25 -15.52 -29.95
C ALA A 22 22.74 -15.34 -30.13
N LEU A 23 22.11 -16.13 -30.99
CA LEU A 23 20.66 -16.15 -31.16
C LEU A 23 19.95 -16.66 -29.91
N GLY A 24 20.47 -17.70 -29.26
CA GLY A 24 19.92 -18.24 -28.02
C GLY A 24 19.97 -17.22 -26.87
N LEU A 25 21.11 -16.55 -26.70
CA LEU A 25 21.28 -15.49 -25.70
C LEU A 25 20.41 -14.27 -26.02
N GLY A 26 20.30 -13.89 -27.30
CA GLY A 26 19.42 -12.81 -27.73
C GLY A 26 17.94 -13.11 -27.46
N LEU A 27 17.50 -14.34 -27.76
CA LEU A 27 16.13 -14.78 -27.50
C LEU A 27 15.84 -14.81 -25.99
N LEU A 28 16.79 -15.30 -25.18
CA LEU A 28 16.71 -15.31 -23.72
C LEU A 28 16.63 -13.88 -23.15
N LEU A 29 17.39 -12.94 -23.71
CA LEU A 29 17.32 -11.53 -23.30
C LEU A 29 15.95 -10.93 -23.62
N LEU A 30 15.40 -11.21 -24.80
CA LEU A 30 14.07 -10.73 -25.19
C LEU A 30 12.96 -11.32 -24.33
N THR A 31 13.05 -12.60 -23.95
CA THR A 31 12.06 -13.20 -23.03
C THR A 31 12.15 -12.60 -21.64
N ILE A 32 13.35 -12.37 -21.12
CA ILE A 32 13.55 -11.70 -19.82
C ILE A 32 12.97 -10.28 -19.84
N ILE A 33 13.26 -9.50 -20.90
CA ILE A 33 12.72 -8.14 -21.06
C ILE A 33 11.18 -8.19 -21.15
N GLY A 34 10.62 -9.12 -21.92
CA GLY A 34 9.18 -9.30 -22.04
C GLY A 34 8.53 -9.66 -20.70
N ILE A 35 9.12 -10.58 -19.93
CA ILE A 35 8.61 -10.92 -18.59
C ILE A 35 8.69 -9.70 -17.67
N TYR A 36 9.80 -8.97 -17.68
CA TYR A 36 9.98 -7.77 -16.87
C TYR A 36 8.92 -6.70 -17.18
N THR A 37 8.65 -6.40 -18.46
CA THR A 37 7.64 -5.40 -18.82
C THR A 37 6.22 -5.86 -18.47
N ASN A 38 5.89 -7.14 -18.63
CA ASN A 38 4.59 -7.69 -18.22
C ASN A 38 4.40 -7.62 -16.70
N VAL A 39 5.42 -7.97 -15.91
CA VAL A 39 5.37 -7.91 -14.44
C VAL A 39 5.23 -6.46 -13.96
N MET A 40 6.02 -5.54 -14.50
CA MET A 40 5.93 -4.13 -14.14
C MET A 40 4.59 -3.51 -14.56
N GLY A 41 4.03 -3.92 -15.72
CA GLY A 41 2.69 -3.51 -16.14
C GLY A 41 1.59 -4.00 -15.21
N ALA A 42 1.71 -5.24 -14.71
CA ALA A 42 0.76 -5.79 -13.74
C ALA A 42 0.81 -5.06 -12.38
N ILE A 43 2.01 -4.77 -11.87
CA ILE A 43 2.19 -4.05 -10.60
C ILE A 43 1.67 -2.61 -10.72
N ALA A 44 2.01 -1.90 -11.81
CA ALA A 44 1.51 -0.54 -12.05
C ALA A 44 -0.02 -0.48 -12.20
N GLY A 45 -0.64 -1.56 -12.70
CA GLY A 45 -2.10 -1.67 -12.81
C GLY A 45 -2.82 -1.87 -11.46
N GLN A 46 -2.14 -2.40 -10.44
CA GLN A 46 -2.74 -2.55 -9.11
C GLN A 46 -2.79 -1.23 -8.34
N GLU A 47 -1.78 -0.38 -8.49
CA GLU A 47 -1.71 0.95 -7.89
C GLU A 47 -2.90 1.84 -8.29
N SER A 48 -3.32 1.80 -9.55
CA SER A 48 -4.45 2.60 -10.02
C SER A 48 -5.79 2.12 -9.45
N LEU A 49 -5.96 0.80 -9.27
CA LEU A 49 -7.15 0.22 -8.63
C LEU A 49 -7.18 0.50 -7.12
N LEU A 50 -6.03 0.44 -6.46
CA LEU A 50 -5.90 0.82 -5.06
C LEU A 50 -6.20 2.30 -4.86
N ARG A 51 -5.62 3.20 -5.66
CA ARG A 51 -5.91 4.64 -5.62
C ARG A 51 -7.37 4.96 -5.93
N ALA A 52 -7.95 4.31 -6.95
CA ALA A 52 -9.36 4.48 -7.27
C ALA A 52 -10.30 4.06 -6.12
N ARG A 53 -9.85 3.18 -5.22
CA ARG A 53 -10.63 2.73 -4.05
C ARG A 53 -10.28 3.48 -2.76
N ALA A 54 -9.05 3.95 -2.62
CA ALA A 54 -8.54 4.61 -1.42
C ALA A 54 -8.87 6.11 -1.37
N GLY A 55 -9.31 6.69 -2.48
CA GLY A 55 -9.49 8.15 -2.60
C GLY A 55 -8.14 8.86 -2.72
N GLU A 56 -8.17 10.19 -2.85
CA GLU A 56 -6.94 10.99 -2.82
C GLU A 56 -6.36 10.96 -1.39
N PRO A 57 -5.06 10.66 -1.22
CA PRO A 57 -4.47 10.58 0.11
C PRO A 57 -4.60 11.93 0.82
N MET A 58 -5.11 11.87 2.04
CA MET A 58 -5.00 13.00 2.94
C MET A 58 -3.57 13.01 3.50
N GLY A 59 -2.80 14.05 3.19
CA GLY A 59 -1.46 14.26 3.74
C GLY A 59 -0.30 13.68 2.93
N ASP A 60 0.91 13.96 3.39
CA ASP A 60 2.17 13.72 2.67
C ASP A 60 2.85 12.38 3.04
N GLY A 61 2.20 11.57 3.90
CA GLY A 61 2.76 10.34 4.48
C GLY A 61 2.30 9.05 3.78
N ASP A 62 3.09 8.00 3.93
CA ASP A 62 2.76 6.65 3.45
C ASP A 62 1.68 6.02 4.33
N LEU A 63 0.60 5.50 3.74
CA LEU A 63 -0.45 4.80 4.49
C LEU A 63 0.12 3.59 5.27
N ILE A 64 1.18 2.98 4.76
CA ILE A 64 1.88 1.89 5.44
C ILE A 64 2.50 2.37 6.76
N SER A 65 3.08 3.59 6.80
CA SER A 65 3.71 4.10 8.02
C SER A 65 2.71 4.42 9.13
N VAL A 66 1.48 4.82 8.79
CA VAL A 66 0.38 4.98 9.76
C VAL A 66 0.05 3.65 10.42
N VAL A 67 -0.06 2.58 9.64
CA VAL A 67 -0.32 1.23 10.17
C VAL A 67 0.86 0.74 11.00
N ASP A 68 2.09 0.89 10.53
CA ASP A 68 3.30 0.50 11.26
C ASP A 68 3.38 1.20 12.62
N GLN A 69 3.04 2.50 12.67
CA GLN A 69 3.00 3.24 13.91
C GLN A 69 1.92 2.69 14.86
N ALA A 70 0.71 2.42 14.36
CA ALA A 70 -0.35 1.82 15.17
C ALA A 70 0.06 0.47 15.76
N LEU A 71 0.76 -0.37 14.98
CA LEU A 71 1.25 -1.68 15.43
C LEU A 71 2.25 -1.57 16.59
N THR A 72 2.97 -0.46 16.72
CA THR A 72 3.89 -0.26 17.85
C THR A 72 3.17 -0.18 19.21
N TYR A 73 1.87 0.14 19.21
CA TYR A 73 1.05 0.24 20.43
C TYR A 73 0.45 -1.11 20.87
N ILE A 74 0.69 -2.21 20.15
CA ILE A 74 0.23 -3.54 20.55
C ILE A 74 0.73 -3.86 21.97
N GLY A 75 -0.20 -4.18 22.86
CA GLY A 75 0.07 -4.46 24.28
C GLY A 75 -0.04 -3.24 25.21
N THR A 76 -0.27 -2.05 24.68
CA THR A 76 -0.57 -0.86 25.49
C THR A 76 -1.96 -1.02 26.15
N PRO A 77 -2.10 -0.77 27.46
CA PRO A 77 -3.40 -0.85 28.14
C PRO A 77 -4.42 0.14 27.56
N TYR A 78 -5.66 -0.33 27.39
CA TYR A 78 -6.77 0.55 27.00
C TYR A 78 -7.21 1.42 28.17
N VAL A 79 -7.16 2.75 28.02
CA VAL A 79 -7.62 3.72 29.03
C VAL A 79 -8.22 4.92 28.31
N LEU A 80 -9.47 5.26 28.64
CA LEU A 80 -10.17 6.42 28.08
C LEU A 80 -9.36 7.72 28.25
N GLY A 81 -9.23 8.48 27.17
CA GLY A 81 -8.38 9.67 27.05
C GLY A 81 -6.89 9.36 26.81
N GLY A 82 -6.53 8.11 26.57
CA GLY A 82 -5.15 7.67 26.39
C GLY A 82 -4.59 7.99 25.00
N GLU A 83 -3.38 8.54 24.94
CA GLU A 83 -2.63 8.83 23.71
C GLU A 83 -1.11 8.56 23.85
N SER A 84 -0.75 7.55 24.64
CA SER A 84 0.66 7.22 24.94
C SER A 84 0.89 5.72 25.12
N TYR A 85 2.15 5.27 25.11
CA TYR A 85 2.50 3.86 25.39
C TYR A 85 2.16 3.38 26.81
N ARG A 86 1.68 4.25 27.70
CA ARG A 86 1.20 3.87 29.04
C ARG A 86 -0.31 3.63 29.08
N ALA A 87 -1.04 4.20 28.14
CA ALA A 87 -2.48 4.29 28.09
C ALA A 87 -2.89 4.78 26.71
N ILE A 88 -3.70 3.99 26.00
CA ILE A 88 -4.22 4.32 24.67
C ILE A 88 -5.73 4.11 24.67
N ASP A 89 -6.49 4.91 23.95
CA ASP A 89 -7.86 4.56 23.58
C ASP A 89 -8.03 4.54 22.07
N CYS A 90 -9.27 4.32 21.63
CA CYS A 90 -9.54 4.07 20.23
C CYS A 90 -9.23 5.28 19.33
N SER A 91 -9.61 6.48 19.73
CA SER A 91 -9.36 7.69 18.95
C SER A 91 -7.97 8.25 19.17
N GLY A 92 -7.39 8.07 20.36
CA GLY A 92 -6.00 8.33 20.66
C GLY A 92 -5.05 7.50 19.82
N LEU A 93 -5.36 6.22 19.56
CA LEU A 93 -4.57 5.37 18.65
C LEU A 93 -4.52 5.95 17.24
N SER A 94 -5.67 6.34 16.67
CA SER A 94 -5.72 6.99 15.36
C SER A 94 -4.93 8.30 15.35
N LEU A 95 -5.11 9.15 16.36
CA LEU A 95 -4.43 10.43 16.48
C LEU A 95 -2.90 10.26 16.46
N VAL A 96 -2.35 9.44 17.35
CA VAL A 96 -0.89 9.27 17.45
C VAL A 96 -0.32 8.57 16.22
N SER A 97 -1.07 7.67 15.60
CA SER A 97 -0.62 6.96 14.39
C SER A 97 -0.44 7.91 13.21
N TYR A 98 -1.44 8.77 12.94
CA TYR A 98 -1.34 9.75 11.85
C TYR A 98 -0.27 10.83 12.13
N ARG A 99 -0.21 11.31 13.38
CA ARG A 99 0.76 12.32 13.82
C ARG A 99 2.20 11.82 13.68
N ASP A 100 2.50 10.66 14.26
CA ASP A 100 3.87 10.16 14.38
C ASP A 100 4.35 9.52 13.06
N ALA A 101 3.45 9.12 12.17
CA ALA A 101 3.76 8.67 10.81
C ALA A 101 4.22 9.78 9.86
N GLY A 102 4.22 11.04 10.30
CA GLY A 102 4.71 12.18 9.51
C GLY A 102 3.78 12.58 8.37
N THR A 103 2.49 12.24 8.44
CA THR A 103 1.50 12.55 7.40
C THR A 103 1.18 14.05 7.27
N GLY A 104 1.50 14.83 8.30
CA GLY A 104 1.05 16.22 8.43
C GLY A 104 -0.43 16.36 8.86
N ILE A 105 -1.15 15.24 9.04
CA ILE A 105 -2.52 15.23 9.55
C ILE A 105 -2.50 15.30 11.07
N ASN A 106 -3.22 16.28 11.62
CA ASN A 106 -3.45 16.41 13.05
C ASN A 106 -4.93 16.15 13.34
N LEU A 107 -5.22 14.95 13.85
CA LEU A 107 -6.56 14.57 14.26
C LEU A 107 -6.87 15.13 15.66
N PRO A 108 -8.12 15.57 15.92
CA PRO A 108 -8.58 15.82 17.27
C PRO A 108 -8.68 14.50 18.04
N HIS A 109 -8.58 14.54 19.36
CA HIS A 109 -8.63 13.31 20.16
C HIS A 109 -10.03 12.68 20.14
N ALA A 110 -11.11 13.46 20.15
CA ALA A 110 -12.46 12.91 20.20
C ALA A 110 -12.95 12.30 18.87
N THR A 111 -13.51 11.09 18.90
CA THR A 111 -13.94 10.39 17.67
C THR A 111 -15.05 11.11 16.91
N TYR A 112 -15.95 11.81 17.60
CA TYR A 112 -17.01 12.60 16.96
C TYR A 112 -16.48 13.82 16.20
N GLU A 113 -15.27 14.28 16.50
CA GLU A 113 -14.57 15.27 15.69
C GLU A 113 -13.78 14.60 14.57
N GLN A 114 -13.14 13.44 14.82
CA GLN A 114 -12.39 12.69 13.81
C GLN A 114 -13.27 12.28 12.61
N VAL A 115 -14.53 11.90 12.83
CA VAL A 115 -15.45 11.50 11.74
C VAL A 115 -15.74 12.61 10.73
N LYS A 116 -15.43 13.87 11.07
CA LYS A 116 -15.58 15.03 10.17
C LYS A 116 -14.40 15.19 9.21
N TYR A 117 -13.33 14.40 9.38
CA TYR A 117 -12.15 14.43 8.54
C TYR A 117 -12.24 13.36 7.44
N GLY A 118 -11.81 13.73 6.24
CA GLY A 118 -11.73 12.83 5.09
C GLY A 118 -13.02 12.69 4.29
N GLU A 119 -12.96 11.79 3.31
CA GLU A 119 -14.08 11.49 2.44
C GLU A 119 -14.86 10.29 2.98
N SER A 120 -16.18 10.42 3.06
CA SER A 120 -17.05 9.31 3.46
C SER A 120 -17.05 8.23 2.38
N ILE A 121 -16.50 7.06 2.71
CA ILE A 121 -16.50 5.89 1.82
C ILE A 121 -17.62 4.93 2.25
N TYR A 122 -18.53 4.62 1.34
CA TYR A 122 -19.60 3.64 1.55
C TYR A 122 -19.24 2.32 0.86
N LEU A 123 -19.24 1.20 1.57
CA LEU A 123 -19.11 -0.10 0.92
C LEU A 123 -20.38 -0.38 0.10
N SER A 124 -20.20 -0.80 -1.15
CA SER A 124 -21.30 -1.13 -2.06
C SER A 124 -22.24 -2.16 -1.41
N GLY A 125 -23.49 -1.77 -1.17
CA GLY A 125 -24.51 -2.63 -0.56
C GLY A 125 -24.82 -2.37 0.92
N THR A 126 -24.01 -1.58 1.61
CA THR A 126 -24.28 -1.11 2.99
C THR A 126 -24.54 0.38 2.94
N LYS A 127 -25.80 0.76 3.19
CA LYS A 127 -26.12 2.14 3.54
C LYS A 127 -25.58 2.35 4.96
N ASP A 128 -24.59 3.24 5.05
CA ASP A 128 -24.06 3.87 6.25
C ASP A 128 -23.39 2.92 7.29
N TYR A 129 -22.07 3.09 7.47
CA TYR A 129 -21.33 2.48 8.59
C TYR A 129 -21.55 3.21 9.91
N PHE A 130 -21.91 4.49 9.86
CA PHE A 130 -22.19 5.34 11.00
C PHE A 130 -23.51 6.06 10.76
N LEU A 131 -24.55 5.68 11.50
CA LEU A 131 -25.71 6.53 11.69
C LEU A 131 -25.33 7.52 12.78
N LEU A 132 -25.09 8.77 12.41
CA LEU A 132 -25.08 9.86 13.38
C LEU A 132 -26.53 10.07 13.82
N GLU A 133 -26.97 9.38 14.87
CA GLU A 133 -28.20 9.78 15.54
C GLU A 133 -27.99 11.18 16.11
N GLU A 134 -28.77 12.13 15.60
CA GLU A 134 -28.81 13.50 16.11
C GLU A 134 -29.09 13.43 17.61
N SER A 135 -28.14 13.88 18.43
CA SER A 135 -28.26 13.79 19.89
C SER A 135 -29.51 14.53 20.33
N SER A 136 -30.46 13.80 20.92
CA SER A 136 -31.63 14.36 21.61
C SER A 136 -31.21 15.54 22.50
N GLU A 137 -31.92 16.67 22.35
CA GLU A 137 -31.68 18.01 22.93
C GLU A 137 -31.46 18.10 24.46
N ASN A 138 -31.37 16.99 25.20
CA ASN A 138 -31.26 17.00 26.66
C ASN A 138 -30.36 15.93 27.28
N HIS A 139 -29.47 15.30 26.49
CA HIS A 139 -28.38 14.49 27.06
C HIS A 139 -27.04 15.22 26.91
N PRO A 140 -26.23 15.38 27.97
CA PRO A 140 -24.82 15.77 27.78
C PRO A 140 -24.24 14.74 26.82
N ALA A 141 -23.61 15.20 25.74
CA ALA A 141 -23.16 14.36 24.64
C ALA A 141 -22.29 13.20 25.18
N LEU A 142 -22.91 12.04 25.39
CA LEU A 142 -22.24 10.76 25.66
C LEU A 142 -21.63 10.22 24.36
N GLY A 143 -21.04 11.11 23.54
CA GLY A 143 -20.38 10.80 22.28
C GLY A 143 -19.04 10.09 22.45
N GLU A 144 -18.61 9.85 23.69
CA GLU A 144 -17.40 9.12 24.02
C GLU A 144 -17.61 7.58 24.00
N HIS A 145 -18.86 7.10 24.05
CA HIS A 145 -19.22 5.67 24.15
C HIS A 145 -19.96 5.11 22.92
N VAL A 146 -20.09 5.88 21.85
CA VAL A 146 -20.83 5.45 20.65
C VAL A 146 -19.90 5.18 19.46
N LEU A 147 -18.69 5.73 19.50
CA LEU A 147 -17.66 5.46 18.49
C LEU A 147 -16.62 4.43 18.93
N CYS A 148 -16.80 3.88 20.14
CA CYS A 148 -16.27 2.65 20.72
C CYS A 148 -17.35 2.07 21.64
#